data_AF-A0A380RCI7-F1
#
_entry.id   AF-A0A380RCI7-F1
#
_cell.length_a   1.000
_cell.length_b   1.000
_cell.length_c   1.000
_cell.angle_alpha   90.00
_cell.angle_beta   90.00
_cell.angle_gamma   90.00
#
_symmetry.space_group_name_H-M   'P 1'
#
loop_
_entity.id
_entity.type
_entity.pdbx_description
1 polymer ?
#
loop_
_entity_poly.entity_id
_entity_poly.type
_entity_poly.pdbx_seq_one_letter_code
_entity_poly.pdbx_strand_id
1 'polypeptide(L)'
;MEKSKVYFTDFRTGLGTPLTVKLQKLIKLAGIGSIDFDNKFVAIKMHFGELGNLAYLRPNYAKAVADVIKEYGGMPFLTDCNTLYPGSRKHALEHMDCANLNGFNTVTTGCQIIIADGLRGTDDILVPVPNGEYCKEAYIGRAIMDADIFISLTHFKGHEQAGFGGTIKNIGMGCGSRAGKMQQHQSGHPHVIEDLCRGCRRCSKECGSDAISYENKKAWIDPDKCKGCGRCIGACAFDAIENDNWDAPQLLGCRMAEYTAAVVSGRPAFHISLITDVSPNCDCHGENDAPILPDIGMLASFDPVALDQACVDLCSKAEPIRNSQLGDNMADPHFHDHGDHWHNNNPNVSWAETLEHAEKIGIGTRQYELVKMK
;
A
#
# COMPACT_ATOMS: atom_id res chain seq x y z
N MET A 1 -27.20 0.22 -6.40
CA MET A 1 -26.27 -0.92 -6.21
C MET A 1 -26.63 -1.58 -4.88
N GLU A 2 -26.42 -2.88 -4.76
CA GLU A 2 -26.53 -3.57 -3.47
C GLU A 2 -25.38 -3.10 -2.56
N LYS A 3 -25.63 -2.95 -1.27
CA LYS A 3 -24.61 -2.51 -0.30
C LYS A 3 -23.63 -3.65 -0.02
N SER A 4 -22.34 -3.36 -0.04
CA SER A 4 -21.31 -4.32 0.35
C SER A 4 -21.28 -4.50 1.87
N LYS A 5 -21.05 -5.73 2.34
CA LYS A 5 -20.91 -6.00 3.78
C LYS A 5 -19.48 -5.71 4.23
N VAL A 6 -19.34 -4.90 5.27
CA VAL A 6 -18.07 -4.65 5.96
C VAL A 6 -18.22 -5.12 7.39
N TYR A 7 -17.40 -6.10 7.78
CA TYR A 7 -17.44 -6.67 9.12
C TYR A 7 -16.49 -5.89 10.01
N PHE A 8 -16.92 -5.57 11.23
CA PHE A 8 -16.16 -4.74 12.17
C PHE A 8 -16.14 -5.34 13.57
N THR A 9 -15.03 -5.15 14.26
CA THR A 9 -14.95 -5.31 15.71
C THR A 9 -13.95 -4.33 16.31
N ASP A 10 -14.21 -3.84 17.53
CA ASP A 10 -13.29 -2.95 18.24
C ASP A 10 -12.05 -3.70 18.78
N PHE A 11 -11.11 -2.99 19.40
CA PHE A 11 -9.96 -3.62 20.07
C PHE A 11 -10.24 -4.10 21.51
N ARG A 12 -11.48 -4.00 22.02
CA ARG A 12 -11.78 -4.45 23.38
C ARG A 12 -11.85 -5.97 23.45
N THR A 13 -11.24 -6.56 24.46
CA THR A 13 -11.20 -8.01 24.65
C THR A 13 -11.70 -8.42 26.02
N GLY A 14 -12.43 -9.53 26.09
CA GLY A 14 -12.66 -10.25 27.35
C GLY A 14 -11.46 -11.13 27.71
N LEU A 15 -11.40 -11.57 28.98
CA LEU A 15 -10.38 -12.52 29.43
C LEU A 15 -10.40 -13.79 28.55
N GLY A 16 -9.22 -14.19 28.07
CA GLY A 16 -9.06 -15.40 27.25
C GLY A 16 -9.30 -15.24 25.75
N THR A 17 -9.68 -14.06 25.24
CA THR A 17 -9.76 -13.80 23.78
C THR A 17 -8.78 -12.69 23.38
N PRO A 18 -7.53 -13.01 23.03
CA PRO A 18 -6.57 -12.01 22.58
C PRO A 18 -6.98 -11.43 21.21
N LEU A 19 -6.42 -10.28 20.86
CA LEU A 19 -6.71 -9.56 19.61
C LEU A 19 -6.47 -10.40 18.35
N THR A 20 -5.45 -11.25 18.35
CA THR A 20 -5.17 -12.16 17.24
C THR A 20 -6.30 -13.16 17.01
N VAL A 21 -6.82 -13.79 18.06
CA VAL A 21 -7.99 -14.69 17.99
C VAL A 21 -9.24 -13.91 17.59
N LYS A 22 -9.38 -12.67 18.05
CA LYS A 22 -10.49 -11.80 17.65
C LYS A 22 -10.45 -11.48 16.16
N LEU A 23 -9.27 -11.18 15.60
CA LEU A 23 -9.07 -11.00 14.16
C LEU A 23 -9.43 -12.27 13.38
N GLN A 24 -8.99 -13.45 13.83
CA GLN A 24 -9.32 -14.73 13.19
C GLN A 24 -10.83 -14.97 13.13
N LYS A 25 -11.55 -14.70 14.23
CA LYS A 25 -13.01 -14.79 14.26
C LYS A 25 -13.66 -13.80 13.30
N LEU A 26 -13.17 -12.56 13.26
CA LEU A 26 -13.68 -11.51 12.36
C LEU A 26 -13.57 -11.94 10.90
N ILE A 27 -12.39 -12.39 10.45
CA ILE A 27 -12.18 -12.74 9.04
C ILE A 27 -12.96 -14.00 8.63
N LYS A 28 -13.11 -14.97 9.55
CA LYS A 28 -13.98 -16.15 9.35
C LYS A 28 -15.45 -15.74 9.22
N LEU A 29 -15.94 -14.87 10.12
CA LEU A 29 -17.30 -14.34 10.04
C LEU A 29 -17.54 -13.54 8.75
N ALA A 30 -16.53 -12.79 8.32
CA ALA A 30 -16.56 -12.03 7.08
C ALA A 30 -16.52 -12.89 5.81
N GLY A 31 -16.37 -14.21 5.96
CA GLY A 31 -16.54 -15.17 4.89
C GLY A 31 -15.25 -15.56 4.18
N ILE A 32 -14.05 -15.29 4.74
CA ILE A 32 -12.79 -15.69 4.09
C ILE A 32 -12.77 -17.19 3.71
N GLY A 33 -13.42 -18.05 4.50
CA GLY A 33 -13.52 -19.49 4.24
C GLY A 33 -14.41 -19.89 3.07
N SER A 34 -15.04 -18.96 2.35
CA SER A 34 -15.71 -19.24 1.07
C SER A 34 -14.72 -19.31 -0.10
N ILE A 35 -13.48 -18.86 0.09
CA ILE A 35 -12.40 -19.00 -0.89
C ILE A 35 -11.83 -20.42 -0.80
N ASP A 36 -11.62 -21.06 -1.96
CA ASP A 36 -10.93 -22.34 -2.06
C ASP A 36 -9.41 -22.15 -1.92
N PHE A 37 -8.88 -22.44 -0.73
CA PHE A 37 -7.46 -22.31 -0.42
C PHE A 37 -6.65 -23.59 -0.64
N ASP A 38 -7.29 -24.74 -0.90
CA ASP A 38 -6.59 -26.03 -0.87
C ASP A 38 -5.46 -26.09 -1.89
N ASN A 39 -4.22 -26.27 -1.41
CA ASN A 39 -3.00 -26.29 -2.21
C ASN A 39 -2.79 -25.03 -3.07
N LYS A 40 -3.30 -23.87 -2.63
CA LYS A 40 -3.16 -22.58 -3.33
C LYS A 40 -2.06 -21.70 -2.75
N PHE A 41 -1.31 -21.01 -3.61
CA PHE A 41 -0.39 -19.96 -3.19
C PHE A 41 -1.15 -18.69 -2.85
N VAL A 42 -0.92 -18.14 -1.66
CA VAL A 42 -1.67 -16.99 -1.14
C VAL A 42 -0.74 -15.83 -0.83
N ALA A 43 -0.87 -14.76 -1.60
CA ALA A 43 -0.16 -13.51 -1.33
C ALA A 43 -0.87 -12.75 -0.20
N ILE A 44 -0.20 -12.55 0.93
CA ILE A 44 -0.64 -11.61 1.97
C ILE A 44 0.12 -10.30 1.76
N LYS A 45 -0.53 -9.35 1.08
CA LYS A 45 0.03 -8.03 0.81
C LYS A 45 -0.06 -7.15 2.04
N MET A 46 1.09 -6.68 2.50
CA MET A 46 1.17 -5.66 3.55
C MET A 46 2.40 -4.77 3.38
N HIS A 47 2.50 -3.76 4.23
CA HIS A 47 3.68 -2.90 4.36
C HIS A 47 4.48 -3.34 5.59
N PHE A 48 5.80 -3.52 5.47
CA PHE A 48 6.65 -4.01 6.58
C PHE A 48 7.14 -2.91 7.54
N GLY A 49 6.77 -1.65 7.27
CA GLY A 49 7.27 -0.48 7.99
C GLY A 49 8.67 -0.09 7.53
N GLU A 50 9.01 1.19 7.56
CA GLU A 50 10.39 1.65 7.40
C GLU A 50 11.16 1.49 8.72
N LEU A 51 12.48 1.27 8.68
CA LEU A 51 13.27 1.17 9.91
C LEU A 51 13.21 2.47 10.72
N GLY A 52 12.94 2.33 12.02
CA GLY A 52 12.76 3.44 12.97
C GLY A 52 11.29 3.75 13.27
N ASN A 53 10.38 3.44 12.34
CA ASN A 53 8.96 3.62 12.52
C ASN A 53 8.42 2.50 13.42
N LEU A 54 7.55 2.80 14.37
CA LEU A 54 6.95 1.82 15.29
C LEU A 54 5.42 1.73 15.17
N ALA A 55 4.79 2.51 14.29
CA ALA A 55 3.35 2.55 14.10
C ALA A 55 2.83 1.44 13.17
N TYR A 56 3.72 0.78 12.42
CA TYR A 56 3.33 -0.32 11.53
C TYR A 56 2.61 -1.46 12.28
N LEU A 57 1.80 -2.26 11.56
CA LEU A 57 1.07 -3.36 12.20
C LEU A 57 1.99 -4.36 12.88
N ARG A 58 1.68 -4.72 14.11
CA ARG A 58 2.40 -5.78 14.83
C ARG A 58 2.40 -7.09 14.01
N PRO A 59 3.55 -7.77 13.84
CA PRO A 59 3.65 -9.01 13.07
C PRO A 59 2.69 -10.13 13.50
N ASN A 60 2.24 -10.11 14.75
CA ASN A 60 1.25 -11.03 15.29
C ASN A 60 -0.09 -11.00 14.54
N TYR A 61 -0.48 -9.87 13.95
CA TYR A 61 -1.68 -9.81 13.10
C TYR A 61 -1.47 -10.54 11.78
N ALA A 62 -0.29 -10.39 11.16
CA ALA A 62 0.07 -11.14 9.97
C ALA A 62 0.10 -12.66 10.24
N LYS A 63 0.64 -13.07 11.40
CA LYS A 63 0.55 -14.46 11.88
C LYS A 63 -0.89 -14.96 11.96
N ALA A 64 -1.77 -14.17 12.57
CA ALA A 64 -3.17 -14.56 12.78
C ALA A 64 -3.88 -14.84 11.45
N VAL A 65 -3.63 -14.01 10.42
CA VAL A 65 -4.15 -14.19 9.06
C VAL A 65 -3.52 -15.40 8.38
N ALA A 66 -2.19 -15.55 8.44
CA ALA A 66 -1.48 -16.69 7.85
C ALA A 66 -1.92 -18.03 8.45
N ASP A 67 -2.19 -18.09 9.76
CA ASP A 67 -2.69 -19.29 10.43
C ASP A 67 -4.09 -19.69 9.92
N VAL A 68 -4.98 -18.73 9.68
CA VAL A 68 -6.32 -19.01 9.12
C VAL A 68 -6.23 -19.52 7.69
N ILE A 69 -5.35 -18.95 6.87
CA ILE A 69 -5.14 -19.42 5.50
C ILE A 69 -4.63 -20.87 5.50
N LYS A 70 -3.68 -21.21 6.38
CA LYS A 70 -3.18 -22.59 6.52
C LYS A 70 -4.22 -23.56 7.05
N GLU A 71 -5.10 -23.13 7.95
CA GLU A 71 -6.24 -23.93 8.42
C GLU A 71 -7.14 -24.36 7.27
N TYR A 72 -7.28 -23.52 6.24
CA TYR A 72 -8.01 -23.83 5.01
C TYR A 72 -7.15 -24.52 3.92
N GLY A 73 -5.92 -24.93 4.22
CA GLY A 73 -5.04 -25.66 3.28
C GLY A 73 -4.18 -24.77 2.36
N GLY A 74 -4.21 -23.45 2.54
CA GLY A 74 -3.44 -22.51 1.73
C GLY A 74 -1.96 -22.43 2.12
N MET A 75 -1.15 -21.97 1.17
CA MET A 75 0.28 -21.72 1.31
C MET A 75 0.57 -20.22 1.30
N PRO A 76 0.46 -19.53 2.46
CA PRO A 76 0.64 -18.09 2.52
C PRO A 76 2.11 -17.68 2.46
N PHE A 77 2.36 -16.51 1.88
CA PHE A 77 3.59 -15.75 2.01
C PHE A 77 3.27 -14.26 2.20
N LEU A 78 4.09 -13.56 2.97
CA LEU A 78 3.98 -12.10 3.05
C LEU A 78 4.68 -11.48 1.86
N THR A 79 4.10 -10.41 1.32
CA THR A 79 4.65 -9.78 0.12
C THR A 79 4.52 -8.27 0.15
N ASP A 80 5.47 -7.62 -0.51
CA ASP A 80 5.47 -6.20 -0.89
C ASP A 80 6.37 -6.02 -2.13
N CYS A 81 6.27 -4.88 -2.81
CA CYS A 81 7.21 -4.49 -3.87
C CYS A 81 8.16 -3.40 -3.36
N ASN A 82 9.39 -3.39 -3.89
CA ASN A 82 10.42 -2.42 -3.49
C ASN A 82 9.96 -0.96 -3.64
N THR A 83 10.45 -0.09 -2.76
CA THR A 83 10.15 1.35 -2.81
C THR A 83 10.82 2.01 -4.00
N LEU A 84 10.19 3.06 -4.53
CA LEU A 84 10.81 3.91 -5.54
C LEU A 84 11.95 4.75 -4.93
N TYR A 85 11.73 5.21 -3.70
CA TYR A 85 12.56 6.16 -2.97
C TYR A 85 13.69 5.48 -2.18
N PRO A 86 14.74 6.24 -1.80
CA PRO A 86 15.76 5.80 -0.86
C PRO A 86 15.14 5.38 0.47
N GLY A 87 15.72 4.35 1.09
CA GLY A 87 15.24 3.76 2.34
C GLY A 87 15.66 2.30 2.43
N SER A 88 15.36 1.64 3.54
CA SER A 88 15.72 0.24 3.79
C SER A 88 14.90 -0.77 2.97
N ARG A 89 14.06 -0.31 2.02
CA ARG A 89 13.17 -1.14 1.21
C ARG A 89 13.33 -0.93 -0.30
N LYS A 90 14.44 -0.31 -0.71
CA LYS A 90 14.73 0.04 -2.11
C LYS A 90 15.04 -1.15 -3.02
N HIS A 91 15.46 -2.28 -2.44
CA HIS A 91 15.75 -3.52 -3.16
C HIS A 91 15.56 -4.74 -2.26
N ALA A 92 15.41 -5.94 -2.83
CA ALA A 92 14.87 -7.08 -2.09
C ALA A 92 15.68 -7.47 -0.85
N LEU A 93 17.02 -7.40 -0.88
CA LEU A 93 17.86 -7.80 0.26
C LEU A 93 17.61 -6.91 1.48
N GLU A 94 17.82 -5.60 1.34
CA GLU A 94 17.51 -4.62 2.40
C GLU A 94 16.03 -4.68 2.79
N HIS A 95 15.11 -4.85 1.84
CA HIS A 95 13.68 -4.94 2.14
C HIS A 95 13.35 -6.14 3.02
N MET A 96 13.95 -7.30 2.76
CA MET A 96 13.83 -8.49 3.62
C MET A 96 14.50 -8.26 4.98
N ASP A 97 15.65 -7.60 5.03
CA ASP A 97 16.31 -7.26 6.31
C ASP A 97 15.44 -6.31 7.15
N CYS A 98 14.85 -5.29 6.52
CA CYS A 98 13.89 -4.38 7.14
C CYS A 98 12.70 -5.15 7.71
N ALA A 99 12.10 -6.03 6.91
CA ALA A 99 10.99 -6.87 7.35
C ALA A 99 11.40 -7.73 8.56
N ASN A 100 12.55 -8.40 8.47
CA ASN A 100 13.07 -9.26 9.54
C ASN A 100 13.30 -8.49 10.85
N LEU A 101 13.91 -7.30 10.77
CA LEU A 101 14.21 -6.43 11.92
C LEU A 101 12.93 -5.89 12.57
N ASN A 102 11.92 -5.56 11.76
CA ASN A 102 10.59 -5.15 12.25
C ASN A 102 9.74 -6.34 12.75
N GLY A 103 10.30 -7.55 12.70
CA GLY A 103 9.69 -8.77 13.24
C GLY A 103 8.83 -9.55 12.25
N PHE A 104 8.74 -9.12 10.99
CA PHE A 104 8.16 -9.90 9.91
C PHE A 104 9.20 -10.90 9.42
N ASN A 105 9.08 -12.14 9.89
CA ASN A 105 9.95 -13.23 9.48
C ASN A 105 9.23 -14.56 9.74
N THR A 106 9.75 -15.63 9.17
CA THR A 106 9.15 -16.97 9.25
C THR A 106 8.91 -17.47 10.67
N VAL A 107 9.71 -17.05 11.64
CA VAL A 107 9.57 -17.44 13.04
C VAL A 107 8.36 -16.75 13.67
N THR A 108 8.21 -15.44 13.47
CA THR A 108 7.14 -14.65 14.09
C THR A 108 5.81 -14.79 13.35
N THR A 109 5.83 -14.79 12.01
CA THR A 109 4.62 -14.76 11.18
C THR A 109 4.19 -16.15 10.73
N GLY A 110 5.11 -17.12 10.78
CA GLY A 110 4.87 -18.48 10.34
C GLY A 110 4.95 -18.68 8.82
N CYS A 111 5.19 -17.64 8.01
CA CYS A 111 5.28 -17.77 6.56
C CYS A 111 6.49 -17.02 5.99
N GLN A 112 6.87 -17.40 4.76
CA GLN A 112 7.99 -16.79 4.05
C GLN A 112 7.64 -15.36 3.61
N ILE A 113 8.68 -14.58 3.33
CA ILE A 113 8.57 -13.27 2.69
C ILE A 113 9.04 -13.40 1.24
N ILE A 114 8.29 -12.83 0.32
CA ILE A 114 8.68 -12.70 -1.08
C ILE A 114 8.56 -11.22 -1.46
N ILE A 115 9.64 -10.65 -1.96
CA ILE A 115 9.61 -9.30 -2.54
C ILE A 115 9.19 -9.44 -3.99
N ALA A 116 7.98 -8.99 -4.31
CA ALA A 116 7.26 -9.44 -5.48
C ALA A 116 7.80 -8.92 -6.82
N ASP A 117 8.53 -7.81 -6.81
CA ASP A 117 9.19 -7.21 -7.97
C ASP A 117 10.68 -7.56 -8.06
N GLY A 118 11.10 -8.60 -7.33
CA GLY A 118 12.41 -9.23 -7.46
C GLY A 118 13.56 -8.40 -6.90
N LEU A 119 14.79 -8.83 -7.20
CA LEU A 119 16.00 -8.31 -6.53
C LEU A 119 16.16 -6.78 -6.64
N ARG A 120 15.74 -6.18 -7.76
CA ARG A 120 15.97 -4.75 -8.06
C ARG A 120 14.68 -3.95 -8.31
N GLY A 121 13.52 -4.59 -8.13
CA GLY A 121 12.24 -3.97 -8.46
C GLY A 121 11.92 -3.92 -9.96
N THR A 122 12.48 -4.85 -10.73
CA THR A 122 12.32 -4.96 -12.20
C THR A 122 11.64 -6.25 -12.64
N ASP A 123 11.31 -7.16 -11.70
CA ASP A 123 10.58 -8.40 -11.99
C ASP A 123 9.07 -8.12 -11.98
N ASP A 124 8.62 -7.41 -13.02
CA ASP A 124 7.23 -7.02 -13.20
C ASP A 124 6.61 -7.63 -14.45
N ILE A 125 5.27 -7.70 -14.43
CA ILE A 125 4.47 -8.00 -15.60
C ILE A 125 3.51 -6.85 -15.87
N LEU A 126 3.19 -6.67 -17.15
CA LEU A 126 2.11 -5.80 -17.59
C LEU A 126 0.78 -6.50 -17.38
N VAL A 127 -0.09 -5.89 -16.60
CA VAL A 127 -1.45 -6.37 -16.32
C VAL A 127 -2.44 -5.36 -16.87
N PRO A 128 -3.40 -5.76 -17.73
CA PRO A 128 -4.45 -4.86 -18.20
C PRO A 128 -5.25 -4.27 -17.03
N VAL A 129 -5.58 -2.98 -17.11
CA VAL A 129 -6.42 -2.29 -16.14
C VAL A 129 -7.87 -2.27 -16.66
N PRO A 130 -8.79 -3.03 -16.06
CA PRO A 130 -10.20 -2.98 -16.45
C PRO A 130 -10.76 -1.59 -16.19
N ASN A 131 -11.46 -1.04 -17.20
CA ASN A 131 -12.09 0.28 -17.13
C ASN A 131 -11.16 1.45 -16.78
N GLY A 132 -9.84 1.30 -16.95
CA GLY A 132 -8.85 2.33 -16.64
C GLY A 132 -8.94 3.55 -17.55
N GLU A 133 -8.95 4.74 -16.96
CA GLU A 133 -8.95 6.04 -17.64
C GLU A 133 -7.52 6.56 -17.85
N TYR A 134 -6.66 6.42 -16.86
CA TYR A 134 -5.30 6.99 -16.86
C TYR A 134 -4.23 5.95 -17.24
N CYS A 135 -4.35 4.72 -16.73
CA CYS A 135 -3.48 3.59 -16.99
C CYS A 135 -4.25 2.53 -17.78
N LYS A 136 -3.72 2.12 -18.94
CA LYS A 136 -4.27 0.98 -19.70
C LYS A 136 -3.71 -0.35 -19.22
N GLU A 137 -2.48 -0.33 -18.73
CA GLU A 137 -1.78 -1.46 -18.15
C GLU A 137 -1.01 -0.97 -16.92
N ALA A 138 -0.86 -1.87 -15.95
CA ALA A 138 -0.14 -1.66 -14.70
C ALA A 138 1.08 -2.58 -14.63
N TYR A 139 2.22 -2.07 -14.16
CA TYR A 139 3.42 -2.86 -13.89
C TYR A 139 3.34 -3.45 -12.49
N ILE A 140 2.93 -4.71 -12.38
CA ILE A 140 2.73 -5.39 -11.10
C ILE A 140 3.86 -6.37 -10.85
N GLY A 141 4.34 -6.44 -9.60
CA GLY A 141 5.35 -7.42 -9.18
C GLY A 141 4.92 -8.84 -9.53
N ARG A 142 5.79 -9.60 -10.20
CA ARG A 142 5.51 -10.92 -10.75
C ARG A 142 4.90 -11.89 -9.73
N ALA A 143 5.48 -11.95 -8.53
CA ALA A 143 5.03 -12.92 -7.51
C ALA A 143 3.59 -12.68 -7.02
N ILE A 144 3.09 -11.44 -7.10
CA ILE A 144 1.69 -11.12 -6.75
C ILE A 144 0.73 -11.72 -7.77
N MET A 145 1.09 -11.67 -9.05
CA MET A 145 0.25 -12.19 -10.13
C MET A 145 0.40 -13.70 -10.33
N ASP A 146 1.51 -14.29 -9.87
CA ASP A 146 1.71 -15.75 -9.83
C ASP A 146 0.98 -16.43 -8.66
N ALA A 147 0.62 -15.71 -7.60
CA ALA A 147 -0.22 -16.26 -6.54
C ALA A 147 -1.62 -16.61 -7.07
N ASP A 148 -2.27 -17.63 -6.52
CA ASP A 148 -3.67 -17.97 -6.88
C ASP A 148 -4.65 -16.99 -6.21
N ILE A 149 -4.38 -16.63 -4.95
CA ILE A 149 -5.29 -15.85 -4.09
C ILE A 149 -4.55 -14.62 -3.55
N PHE A 150 -5.26 -13.50 -3.47
CA PHE A 150 -4.72 -12.23 -2.99
C PHE A 150 -5.43 -11.77 -1.71
N ILE A 151 -4.68 -11.55 -0.63
CA ILE A 151 -5.20 -11.05 0.64
C ILE A 151 -4.49 -9.74 0.97
N SER A 152 -5.20 -8.65 1.22
CA SER A 152 -4.58 -7.43 1.74
C SER A 152 -4.73 -7.35 3.26
N LEU A 153 -3.63 -7.05 3.95
CA LEU A 153 -3.59 -6.72 5.36
C LEU A 153 -3.05 -5.30 5.51
N THR A 154 -3.96 -4.38 5.82
CA THR A 154 -3.73 -2.93 5.74
C THR A 154 -3.62 -2.33 7.14
N HIS A 155 -2.57 -1.53 7.34
CA HIS A 155 -2.54 -0.50 8.38
C HIS A 155 -3.30 0.72 7.89
N PHE A 156 -4.43 1.06 8.50
CA PHE A 156 -5.20 2.25 8.11
C PHE A 156 -4.73 3.47 8.90
N LYS A 157 -4.08 4.41 8.22
CA LYS A 157 -3.40 5.56 8.83
C LYS A 157 -3.29 6.76 7.89
N GLY A 158 -2.78 7.91 8.34
CA GLY A 158 -2.63 9.12 7.53
C GLY A 158 -1.64 9.02 6.35
N HIS A 159 -1.77 9.92 5.38
CA HIS A 159 -0.84 10.01 4.25
C HIS A 159 -0.76 11.44 3.72
N GLU A 160 0.44 11.86 3.35
CA GLU A 160 0.85 13.23 3.03
C GLU A 160 0.20 13.79 1.76
N GLN A 161 -0.15 12.90 0.83
CA GLN A 161 -0.86 13.21 -0.42
C GLN A 161 -2.23 12.54 -0.50
N ALA A 162 -2.31 11.22 -0.34
CA ALA A 162 -3.58 10.47 -0.44
C ALA A 162 -4.57 10.69 0.72
N GLY A 163 -4.22 11.48 1.74
CA GLY A 163 -5.01 11.69 2.95
C GLY A 163 -4.90 10.55 3.94
N PHE A 164 -5.11 9.31 3.47
CA PHE A 164 -4.86 8.09 4.23
C PHE A 164 -4.19 6.99 3.40
N GLY A 165 -3.43 6.13 4.07
CA GLY A 165 -3.00 4.85 3.57
C GLY A 165 -4.03 3.79 3.91
N GLY A 166 -4.87 3.44 2.93
CA GLY A 166 -5.91 2.41 3.06
C GLY A 166 -5.62 1.18 2.20
N THR A 167 -6.65 0.35 2.04
CA THR A 167 -6.64 -0.87 1.24
C THR A 167 -6.27 -0.58 -0.20
N ILE A 168 -6.87 0.44 -0.81
CA ILE A 168 -6.57 0.81 -2.20
C ILE A 168 -5.10 1.21 -2.35
N LYS A 169 -4.54 1.98 -1.42
CA LYS A 169 -3.12 2.34 -1.47
C LYS A 169 -2.23 1.10 -1.26
N ASN A 170 -2.55 0.25 -0.27
CA ASN A 170 -1.76 -0.94 0.03
C ASN A 170 -1.68 -1.89 -1.18
N ILE A 171 -2.78 -2.00 -1.94
CA ILE A 171 -2.83 -2.80 -3.17
C ILE A 171 -2.19 -2.03 -4.32
N GLY A 172 -2.74 -0.90 -4.73
CA GLY A 172 -2.32 -0.19 -5.94
C GLY A 172 -0.85 0.23 -5.93
N MET A 173 -0.45 1.00 -4.91
CA MET A 173 0.93 1.45 -4.76
C MET A 173 1.85 0.29 -4.36
N GLY A 174 1.42 -0.53 -3.41
CA GLY A 174 2.26 -1.58 -2.83
C GLY A 174 2.54 -2.74 -3.78
N CYS A 175 1.63 -3.07 -4.70
CA CYS A 175 1.83 -4.13 -5.68
C CYS A 175 2.56 -3.67 -6.95
N GLY A 176 2.60 -2.35 -7.21
CA GLY A 176 3.34 -1.79 -8.33
C GLY A 176 4.85 -2.02 -8.17
N SER A 177 5.55 -2.42 -9.23
CA SER A 177 7.02 -2.44 -9.23
C SER A 177 7.59 -1.03 -9.16
N ARG A 178 8.91 -0.83 -9.13
CA ARG A 178 9.47 0.53 -9.19
C ARG A 178 9.02 1.30 -10.44
N ALA A 179 8.89 0.62 -11.58
CA ALA A 179 8.31 1.20 -12.79
C ALA A 179 6.81 1.52 -12.61
N GLY A 180 6.07 0.65 -11.94
CA GLY A 180 4.65 0.87 -11.68
C GLY A 180 4.36 2.00 -10.69
N LYS A 181 5.18 2.13 -9.65
CA LYS A 181 5.14 3.28 -8.72
C LYS A 181 5.44 4.57 -9.47
N MET A 182 6.45 4.58 -10.35
CA MET A 182 6.73 5.73 -11.21
C MET A 182 5.53 6.08 -12.11
N GLN A 183 4.86 5.08 -12.72
CA GLN A 183 3.67 5.33 -13.54
C GLN A 183 2.51 5.89 -12.71
N GLN A 184 2.36 5.51 -11.44
CA GLN A 184 1.34 6.07 -10.56
C GLN A 184 1.64 7.53 -10.17
N HIS A 185 2.92 7.87 -10.06
CA HIS A 185 3.41 9.23 -9.77
C HIS A 185 3.66 10.09 -11.01
N GLN A 186 3.33 9.60 -12.23
CA GLN A 186 3.49 10.21 -13.56
C GLN A 186 3.45 11.74 -13.63
N SER A 187 4.53 12.34 -13.16
CA SER A 187 4.85 13.73 -13.29
C SER A 187 6.34 13.74 -13.61
N GLY A 188 6.72 14.10 -14.83
CA GLY A 188 8.12 14.33 -15.21
C GLY A 188 8.92 13.17 -15.79
N HIS A 189 10.08 13.56 -16.33
CA HIS A 189 11.12 12.65 -16.80
C HIS A 189 12.17 12.51 -15.70
N PRO A 190 12.64 11.28 -15.41
CA PRO A 190 13.75 11.10 -14.50
C PRO A 190 14.99 11.85 -15.01
N HIS A 191 15.79 12.37 -14.08
CA HIS A 191 17.05 13.03 -14.38
C HIS A 191 18.20 12.36 -13.61
N VAL A 192 19.44 12.65 -14.01
CA VAL A 192 20.65 12.02 -13.45
C VAL A 192 21.35 12.98 -12.50
N ILE A 193 21.59 12.53 -11.28
CA ILE A 193 22.46 13.22 -10.33
C ILE A 193 23.91 12.88 -10.71
N GLU A 194 24.57 13.78 -11.42
CA GLU A 194 25.88 13.51 -12.02
C GLU A 194 26.93 13.04 -10.99
N ASP A 195 26.94 13.61 -9.79
CA ASP A 195 27.90 13.30 -8.73
C ASP A 195 27.83 11.83 -8.27
N LEU A 196 26.64 11.27 -8.21
CA LEU A 196 26.41 9.88 -7.81
C LEU A 196 26.62 8.90 -8.98
N CYS A 197 26.48 9.36 -10.22
CA CYS A 197 26.53 8.50 -11.39
C CYS A 197 27.94 7.94 -11.63
N ARG A 198 28.05 6.60 -11.64
CA ARG A 198 29.32 5.89 -11.90
C ARG A 198 29.53 5.48 -13.36
N GLY A 199 28.63 5.87 -14.27
CA GLY A 199 28.76 5.54 -15.70
C GLY A 199 28.71 4.04 -16.01
N CYS A 200 28.08 3.23 -15.16
CA CYS A 200 28.09 1.76 -15.24
C CYS A 200 27.29 1.15 -16.41
N ARG A 201 26.55 1.98 -17.14
CA ARG A 201 25.75 1.61 -18.32
C ARG A 201 24.57 0.67 -18.11
N ARG A 202 24.13 0.47 -16.86
CA ARG A 202 23.01 -0.41 -16.55
C ARG A 202 21.65 0.21 -16.93
N CYS A 203 21.42 1.48 -16.56
CA CYS A 203 20.15 2.17 -16.82
C CYS A 203 19.79 2.19 -18.32
N SER A 204 20.77 2.37 -19.21
CA SER A 204 20.53 2.33 -20.66
C SER A 204 20.09 0.94 -21.17
N LYS A 205 20.47 -0.16 -20.50
CA LYS A 205 20.02 -1.51 -20.87
C LYS A 205 18.55 -1.76 -20.52
N GLU A 206 18.04 -1.08 -19.51
CA GLU A 206 16.64 -1.15 -19.08
C GLU A 206 15.75 -0.13 -19.82
N CYS A 207 16.33 0.75 -20.63
CA CYS A 207 15.60 1.79 -21.34
C CYS A 207 15.03 1.25 -22.65
N GLY A 208 13.75 0.92 -22.68
CA GLY A 208 13.05 0.50 -23.90
C GLY A 208 12.78 1.61 -24.91
N SER A 209 13.16 2.86 -24.61
CA SER A 209 12.93 4.02 -25.49
C SER A 209 14.24 4.64 -26.03
N ASP A 210 15.38 4.00 -25.80
CA ASP A 210 16.72 4.47 -26.21
C ASP A 210 17.00 5.94 -25.83
N ALA A 211 16.45 6.37 -24.68
CA ALA A 211 16.52 7.75 -24.21
C ALA A 211 17.79 8.06 -23.40
N ILE A 212 18.64 7.07 -23.11
CA ILE A 212 19.79 7.24 -22.22
C ILE A 212 21.09 7.20 -23.02
N SER A 213 21.79 8.34 -23.07
CA SER A 213 23.13 8.46 -23.64
C SER A 213 24.17 8.65 -22.53
N TYR A 214 25.45 8.75 -22.90
CA TYR A 214 26.53 9.00 -21.95
C TYR A 214 27.43 10.14 -22.41
N GLU A 215 27.48 11.20 -21.63
CA GLU A 215 28.36 12.36 -21.83
C GLU A 215 29.35 12.42 -20.66
N ASN A 216 30.64 12.65 -20.93
CA ASN A 216 31.68 12.69 -19.89
C ASN A 216 31.69 11.47 -18.93
N LYS A 217 31.33 10.28 -19.43
CA LYS A 217 31.14 9.03 -18.66
C LYS A 217 29.99 9.08 -17.65
N LYS A 218 29.12 10.09 -17.69
CA LYS A 218 27.88 10.19 -16.91
C LYS A 218 26.70 9.87 -17.81
N ALA A 219 25.67 9.27 -17.23
CA ALA A 219 24.42 9.05 -17.96
C ALA A 219 23.71 10.38 -18.18
N TRP A 220 23.09 10.56 -19.33
CA TRP A 220 22.19 11.67 -19.63
C TRP A 220 20.88 11.09 -20.16
N ILE A 221 19.75 11.59 -19.66
CA ILE A 221 18.41 11.15 -20.05
C ILE A 221 17.82 12.23 -20.96
N ASP A 222 17.63 11.87 -22.22
CA ASP A 222 17.00 12.71 -23.25
C ASP A 222 15.49 12.84 -22.94
N PRO A 223 15.00 14.01 -22.51
CA PRO A 223 13.60 14.18 -22.14
C PRO A 223 12.65 14.00 -23.33
N ASP A 224 13.08 14.29 -24.56
CA ASP A 224 12.23 14.19 -25.76
C ASP A 224 11.99 12.73 -26.16
N LYS A 225 12.96 11.85 -25.89
CA LYS A 225 12.83 10.41 -26.12
C LYS A 225 12.24 9.66 -24.93
N CYS A 226 12.52 10.14 -23.72
CA CYS A 226 12.13 9.50 -22.49
C CYS A 226 10.60 9.39 -22.39
N LYS A 227 10.10 8.22 -22.02
CA LYS A 227 8.66 8.00 -21.78
C LYS A 227 8.26 8.11 -20.31
N GLY A 228 9.19 8.48 -19.43
CA GLY A 228 8.92 8.65 -17.99
C GLY A 228 8.67 7.34 -17.23
N CYS A 229 9.02 6.18 -17.78
CA CYS A 229 8.65 4.87 -17.20
C CYS A 229 9.42 4.49 -15.91
N GLY A 230 10.47 5.23 -15.54
CA GLY A 230 11.20 5.02 -14.28
C GLY A 230 12.03 3.73 -14.17
N ARG A 231 12.06 2.84 -15.18
CA ARG A 231 12.87 1.59 -15.13
C ARG A 231 14.34 1.85 -14.82
N CYS A 232 14.89 2.96 -15.31
CA CYS A 232 16.26 3.39 -15.05
C CYS A 232 16.52 3.69 -13.56
N ILE A 233 15.53 4.15 -12.80
CA ILE A 233 15.62 4.41 -11.36
C ILE A 233 15.87 3.09 -10.63
N GLY A 234 15.08 2.04 -10.92
CA GLY A 234 15.28 0.69 -10.36
C GLY A 234 16.59 0.03 -10.78
N ALA A 235 17.05 0.33 -11.99
CA ALA A 235 18.32 -0.16 -12.52
C ALA A 235 19.55 0.42 -11.80
N CYS A 236 19.44 1.63 -11.26
CA CYS A 236 20.57 2.37 -10.70
C CYS A 236 20.91 1.85 -9.29
N ALA A 237 22.09 1.24 -9.14
CA ALA A 237 22.58 0.78 -7.84
C ALA A 237 23.27 1.88 -7.01
N PHE A 238 23.34 3.10 -7.54
CA PHE A 238 24.05 4.23 -6.94
C PHE A 238 23.11 5.38 -6.58
N ASP A 239 21.79 5.15 -6.68
CA ASP A 239 20.75 6.15 -6.41
C ASP A 239 20.97 7.47 -7.20
N ALA A 240 21.61 7.37 -8.37
CA ALA A 240 21.99 8.51 -9.19
C ALA A 240 20.91 8.96 -10.20
N ILE A 241 19.70 8.41 -10.11
CA ILE A 241 18.59 8.73 -11.01
C ILE A 241 17.35 8.93 -10.17
N GLU A 242 16.73 10.10 -10.27
CA GLU A 242 15.54 10.47 -9.49
C GLU A 242 14.52 11.23 -10.35
N ASN A 243 13.36 11.52 -9.76
CA ASN A 243 12.31 12.32 -10.38
C ASN A 243 11.72 13.28 -9.33
N ASP A 244 11.81 14.57 -9.60
CA ASP A 244 11.38 15.64 -8.69
C ASP A 244 9.92 16.03 -8.86
N ASN A 245 9.29 15.54 -9.93
CA ASN A 245 7.94 15.93 -10.29
C ASN A 245 6.95 14.94 -9.66
N TRP A 246 6.16 15.44 -8.71
CA TRP A 246 5.12 14.67 -8.01
C TRP A 246 3.75 15.03 -8.58
N ASP A 247 2.92 14.03 -8.82
CA ASP A 247 1.57 14.21 -9.32
C ASP A 247 0.67 14.98 -8.35
N ALA A 248 -0.35 15.63 -8.92
CA ALA A 248 -1.47 16.12 -8.14
C ALA A 248 -2.09 14.96 -7.32
N PRO A 249 -2.35 15.14 -6.02
CA PRO A 249 -2.86 14.09 -5.14
C PRO A 249 -4.08 13.32 -5.69
N GLN A 250 -4.97 14.02 -6.40
CA GLN A 250 -6.16 13.45 -7.04
C GLN A 250 -5.79 12.42 -8.10
N LEU A 251 -4.86 12.75 -9.00
CA LEU A 251 -4.44 11.87 -10.09
C LEU A 251 -3.66 10.66 -9.57
N LEU A 252 -2.83 10.86 -8.54
CA LEU A 252 -2.18 9.75 -7.84
C LEU A 252 -3.22 8.77 -7.27
N GLY A 253 -4.26 9.29 -6.61
CA GLY A 253 -5.40 8.52 -6.13
C GLY A 253 -6.07 7.67 -7.21
N CYS A 254 -6.43 8.29 -8.33
CA CYS A 254 -7.05 7.59 -9.46
C CYS A 254 -6.17 6.48 -10.03
N ARG A 255 -4.85 6.72 -10.19
CA ARG A 255 -3.93 5.69 -10.69
C ARG A 255 -3.72 4.55 -9.68
N MET A 256 -3.71 4.83 -8.37
CA MET A 256 -3.69 3.78 -7.34
C MET A 256 -4.94 2.90 -7.38
N ALA A 257 -6.12 3.50 -7.60
CA ALA A 257 -7.36 2.76 -7.81
C ALA A 257 -7.25 1.85 -9.04
N GLU A 258 -6.78 2.36 -10.18
CA GLU A 258 -6.59 1.57 -11.40
C GLU A 258 -5.59 0.42 -11.23
N TYR A 259 -4.49 0.64 -10.52
CA TYR A 259 -3.56 -0.43 -10.16
C TYR A 259 -4.21 -1.47 -9.24
N THR A 260 -5.08 -1.04 -8.32
CA THR A 260 -5.87 -1.95 -7.50
C THR A 260 -6.77 -2.83 -8.36
N ALA A 261 -7.45 -2.26 -9.36
CA ALA A 261 -8.25 -3.02 -10.32
C ALA A 261 -7.42 -4.08 -11.05
N ALA A 262 -6.23 -3.74 -11.52
CA ALA A 262 -5.33 -4.67 -12.20
C ALA A 262 -4.95 -5.87 -11.31
N VAL A 263 -4.75 -5.64 -10.00
CA VAL A 263 -4.40 -6.72 -9.07
C VAL A 263 -5.61 -7.61 -8.75
N VAL A 264 -6.77 -7.04 -8.45
CA VAL A 264 -7.89 -7.81 -7.84
C VAL A 264 -8.90 -8.37 -8.84
N SER A 265 -8.93 -7.86 -10.08
CA SER A 265 -9.98 -8.25 -11.04
C SER A 265 -9.82 -9.70 -11.50
N GLY A 266 -10.93 -10.44 -11.52
CA GLY A 266 -10.98 -11.80 -12.09
C GLY A 266 -10.27 -12.88 -11.26
N ARG A 267 -9.94 -12.60 -9.99
CA ARG A 267 -9.30 -13.55 -9.08
C ARG A 267 -9.89 -13.48 -7.67
N PRO A 268 -9.73 -14.53 -6.84
CA PRO A 268 -10.14 -14.48 -5.44
C PRO A 268 -9.33 -13.44 -4.66
N ALA A 269 -10.03 -12.50 -4.04
CA ALA A 269 -9.42 -11.48 -3.18
C ALA A 269 -10.21 -11.28 -1.88
N PHE A 270 -9.51 -10.95 -0.80
CA PHE A 270 -10.12 -10.61 0.50
C PHE A 270 -9.30 -9.56 1.23
N HIS A 271 -9.98 -8.64 1.91
CA HIS A 271 -9.36 -7.42 2.40
C HIS A 271 -9.57 -7.23 3.89
N ILE A 272 -8.49 -6.90 4.59
CA ILE A 272 -8.44 -6.72 6.04
C ILE A 272 -7.79 -5.36 6.30
N SER A 273 -8.42 -4.56 7.16
CA SER A 273 -7.92 -3.23 7.53
C SER A 273 -7.98 -3.03 9.04
N LEU A 274 -6.90 -2.55 9.64
CA LEU A 274 -6.78 -2.28 11.07
C LEU A 274 -6.57 -0.79 11.28
N ILE A 275 -7.45 -0.16 12.05
CA ILE A 275 -7.38 1.26 12.40
C ILE A 275 -6.78 1.37 13.80
N THR A 276 -5.46 1.30 13.89
CA THR A 276 -4.68 1.33 15.13
C THR A 276 -3.44 2.17 14.91
N ASP A 277 -2.89 2.80 15.95
CA ASP A 277 -1.67 3.62 15.84
C ASP A 277 -1.71 4.61 14.65
N VAL A 278 -2.89 5.24 14.43
CA VAL A 278 -3.19 6.07 13.26
C VAL A 278 -2.25 7.28 13.22
N SER A 279 -1.13 7.14 12.51
CA SER A 279 -0.11 8.19 12.38
C SER A 279 -0.56 9.32 11.44
N PRO A 280 -0.02 10.54 11.56
CA PRO A 280 -0.33 11.63 10.62
C PRO A 280 0.18 11.35 9.20
N ASN A 281 1.29 10.61 9.10
CA ASN A 281 2.10 10.41 7.89
C ASN A 281 2.27 8.92 7.55
N CYS A 282 2.87 8.63 6.39
CA CYS A 282 3.35 7.37 5.78
C CYS A 282 4.04 6.37 6.73
N ASP A 283 3.86 5.04 6.61
CA ASP A 283 4.76 4.05 7.26
C ASP A 283 6.06 3.93 6.45
N CYS A 284 6.10 4.57 5.28
CA CYS A 284 7.29 4.72 4.47
C CYS A 284 8.31 5.67 5.09
N HIS A 285 7.89 6.48 6.06
CA HIS A 285 8.76 7.35 6.83
C HIS A 285 9.41 6.54 7.95
N GLY A 286 10.72 6.71 8.13
CA GLY A 286 11.47 6.07 9.22
C GLY A 286 11.15 6.66 10.59
N GLU A 287 10.53 7.83 10.61
CA GLU A 287 9.94 8.47 11.77
C GLU A 287 8.43 8.18 11.85
N ASN A 288 7.92 8.05 13.07
CA ASN A 288 6.49 8.13 13.33
C ASN A 288 6.22 9.09 14.49
N ASP A 289 5.12 9.81 14.41
CA ASP A 289 4.65 10.73 15.45
C ASP A 289 3.63 10.04 16.38
N ALA A 290 3.16 10.76 17.39
CA ALA A 290 2.00 10.38 18.18
C ALA A 290 0.78 10.14 17.25
N PRO A 291 -0.03 9.10 17.51
CA PRO A 291 -1.24 8.86 16.74
C PRO A 291 -2.19 10.06 16.78
N ILE A 292 -2.80 10.39 15.64
CA ILE A 292 -3.78 11.47 15.51
C ILE A 292 -5.19 11.05 15.96
N LEU A 293 -5.49 9.75 15.94
CA LEU A 293 -6.75 9.16 16.36
C LEU A 293 -6.51 7.96 17.29
N PRO A 294 -7.43 7.66 18.22
CA PRO A 294 -7.34 6.47 19.06
C PRO A 294 -7.51 5.19 18.24
N ASP A 295 -7.05 4.06 18.78
CA ASP A 295 -7.32 2.73 18.23
C ASP A 295 -8.84 2.48 18.13
N ILE A 296 -9.33 2.22 16.91
CA ILE A 296 -10.77 2.08 16.65
C ILE A 296 -11.18 0.61 16.54
N GLY A 297 -10.55 -0.15 15.65
CA GLY A 297 -10.90 -1.56 15.46
C GLY A 297 -10.30 -2.21 14.22
N MET A 298 -10.80 -3.41 13.96
CA MET A 298 -10.42 -4.29 12.87
C MET A 298 -11.62 -4.49 11.94
N LEU A 299 -11.37 -4.43 10.63
CA LEU A 299 -12.37 -4.54 9.59
C LEU A 299 -11.99 -5.59 8.55
N ALA A 300 -13.00 -6.22 7.95
CA ALA A 300 -12.80 -7.16 6.84
C ALA A 300 -13.95 -7.11 5.83
N SER A 301 -13.62 -7.26 4.54
CA SER A 301 -14.60 -7.32 3.45
C SER A 301 -13.99 -7.98 2.19
N PHE A 302 -14.86 -8.43 1.30
CA PHE A 302 -14.50 -8.75 -0.09
C PHE A 302 -14.44 -7.50 -0.99
N ASP A 303 -14.99 -6.37 -0.54
CA ASP A 303 -15.02 -5.12 -1.29
C ASP A 303 -14.00 -4.13 -0.68
N PRO A 304 -12.91 -3.80 -1.39
CA PRO A 304 -11.87 -2.93 -0.86
C PRO A 304 -12.31 -1.45 -0.79
N VAL A 305 -13.28 -1.03 -1.63
CA VAL A 305 -13.79 0.36 -1.64
C VAL A 305 -14.70 0.57 -0.45
N ALA A 306 -15.61 -0.38 -0.20
CA ALA A 306 -16.49 -0.37 0.96
C ALA A 306 -15.68 -0.42 2.27
N LEU A 307 -14.60 -1.22 2.28
CA LEU A 307 -13.72 -1.36 3.44
C LEU A 307 -13.03 -0.03 3.78
N ASP A 308 -12.45 0.67 2.80
CA ASP A 308 -11.81 1.96 3.04
C ASP A 308 -12.83 3.04 3.40
N GLN A 309 -13.99 3.08 2.74
CA GLN A 309 -15.07 4.03 3.10
C GLN A 309 -15.53 3.82 4.56
N ALA A 310 -15.69 2.57 4.99
CA ALA A 310 -16.05 2.27 6.38
C ALA A 310 -14.96 2.70 7.37
N CYS A 311 -13.68 2.57 7.02
CA CYS A 311 -12.58 3.05 7.85
C CYS A 311 -12.62 4.57 8.01
N VAL A 312 -12.78 5.31 6.90
CA VAL A 312 -12.93 6.77 6.91
C VAL A 312 -14.10 7.19 7.79
N ASP A 313 -15.28 6.60 7.60
CA ASP A 313 -16.49 6.96 8.35
C ASP A 313 -16.38 6.69 9.86
N LEU A 314 -15.58 5.69 10.26
CA LEU A 314 -15.30 5.42 11.66
C LEU A 314 -14.28 6.42 12.21
N CYS A 315 -13.23 6.75 11.45
CA CYS A 315 -12.23 7.74 11.83
C CYS A 315 -12.85 9.12 12.02
N SER A 316 -13.70 9.58 11.09
CA SER A 316 -14.35 10.89 11.17
C SER A 316 -15.28 11.04 12.37
N LYS A 317 -15.68 9.95 13.03
CA LYS A 317 -16.48 9.96 14.26
C LYS A 317 -15.63 9.90 15.53
N ALA A 318 -14.34 9.59 15.42
CA ALA A 318 -13.45 9.53 16.55
C ALA A 318 -13.03 10.94 16.98
N GLU A 319 -12.83 11.12 18.28
CA GLU A 319 -12.26 12.35 18.82
C GLU A 319 -10.74 12.35 18.62
N PRO A 320 -10.16 13.41 18.02
CA PRO A 320 -8.72 13.53 17.84
C PRO A 320 -7.94 13.47 19.15
N ILE A 321 -6.76 12.87 19.10
CA ILE A 321 -5.86 12.83 20.25
C ILE A 321 -5.27 14.23 20.48
N ARG A 322 -5.46 14.78 21.68
CA ARG A 322 -5.04 16.15 22.01
C ARG A 322 -3.54 16.43 21.81
N ASN A 323 -2.67 15.47 22.11
CA ASN A 323 -1.21 15.63 21.98
C ASN A 323 -0.73 14.94 20.69
N SER A 324 -1.22 15.42 19.56
CA SER A 324 -0.91 14.92 18.22
C SER A 324 -0.96 16.07 17.23
N GLN A 325 -0.38 15.90 16.04
CA GLN A 325 -0.43 16.90 14.96
C GLN A 325 -1.86 17.39 14.68
N LEU A 326 -2.84 16.48 14.57
CA LEU A 326 -4.24 16.85 14.33
C LEU A 326 -4.83 17.61 15.53
N GLY A 327 -4.52 17.18 16.75
CA GLY A 327 -4.95 17.86 17.97
C GLY A 327 -4.40 19.29 18.06
N ASP A 328 -3.13 19.47 17.70
CA ASP A 328 -2.46 20.77 17.68
C ASP A 328 -3.03 21.67 16.58
N ASN A 329 -3.22 21.14 15.36
CA ASN A 329 -3.86 21.86 14.26
C ASN A 329 -5.24 22.38 14.66
N MET A 330 -6.09 21.51 15.22
CA MET A 330 -7.47 21.86 15.58
C MET A 330 -7.56 22.79 16.80
N ALA A 331 -6.50 22.89 17.60
CA ALA A 331 -6.41 23.81 18.74
C ALA A 331 -5.90 25.21 18.34
N ASP A 332 -5.37 25.40 17.12
CA ASP A 332 -4.91 26.71 16.65
C ASP A 332 -6.08 27.71 16.56
N PRO A 333 -5.96 28.92 17.13
CA PRO A 333 -7.00 29.95 17.02
C PRO A 333 -7.37 30.37 15.59
N HIS A 334 -6.49 30.13 14.61
CA HIS A 334 -6.69 30.43 13.18
C HIS A 334 -7.05 29.19 12.37
N PHE A 335 -7.30 28.05 13.03
CA PHE A 335 -7.67 26.81 12.38
C PHE A 335 -8.96 26.96 11.57
N HIS A 336 -8.94 26.40 10.36
CA HIS A 336 -10.11 26.28 9.51
C HIS A 336 -10.52 24.81 9.47
N ASP A 337 -11.73 24.51 9.99
CA ASP A 337 -12.27 23.15 9.92
C ASP A 337 -12.73 22.84 8.50
N HIS A 338 -12.07 21.86 7.88
CA HIS A 338 -12.36 21.35 6.55
C HIS A 338 -13.48 20.28 6.54
N GLY A 339 -13.99 19.89 7.71
CA GLY A 339 -15.11 18.95 7.85
C GLY A 339 -14.72 17.47 7.89
N ASP A 340 -13.43 17.14 7.77
CA ASP A 340 -12.89 15.81 8.03
C ASP A 340 -11.46 15.84 8.56
N HIS A 341 -11.10 14.78 9.31
CA HIS A 341 -9.81 14.69 9.99
C HIS A 341 -8.61 14.64 9.07
N TRP A 342 -8.76 14.20 7.81
CA TRP A 342 -7.64 14.06 6.89
C TRP A 342 -7.20 15.42 6.34
N HIS A 343 -8.15 16.24 5.91
CA HIS A 343 -7.86 17.62 5.49
C HIS A 343 -7.50 18.52 6.69
N ASN A 344 -8.09 18.27 7.86
CA ASN A 344 -7.70 18.96 9.10
C ASN A 344 -6.27 18.61 9.56
N ASN A 345 -5.81 17.40 9.26
CA ASN A 345 -4.42 16.99 9.51
C ASN A 345 -3.45 17.57 8.47
N ASN A 346 -3.85 17.59 7.19
CA ASN A 346 -3.10 18.21 6.10
C ASN A 346 -4.06 18.65 4.97
N PRO A 347 -4.21 19.97 4.70
CA PRO A 347 -5.20 20.46 3.74
C PRO A 347 -4.84 20.19 2.27
N ASN A 348 -3.62 19.72 1.98
CA ASN A 348 -3.14 19.47 0.62
C ASN A 348 -3.37 18.03 0.15
N VAL A 349 -4.18 17.25 0.87
CA VAL A 349 -4.45 15.85 0.54
C VAL A 349 -5.66 15.68 -0.36
N SER A 350 -5.80 14.49 -0.95
CA SER A 350 -7.00 14.07 -1.66
C SER A 350 -7.24 12.59 -1.42
N TRP A 351 -8.41 12.28 -0.85
CA TRP A 351 -8.77 10.92 -0.48
C TRP A 351 -10.11 10.47 -1.11
N ALA A 352 -11.09 11.37 -1.22
CA ALA A 352 -12.43 11.05 -1.70
C ALA A 352 -12.41 10.64 -3.18
N GLU A 353 -11.63 11.35 -4.00
CA GLU A 353 -11.47 11.10 -5.42
C GLU A 353 -10.92 9.70 -5.70
N THR A 354 -10.06 9.17 -4.82
CA THR A 354 -9.57 7.79 -4.91
C THR A 354 -10.73 6.78 -4.82
N LEU A 355 -11.63 6.94 -3.84
CA LEU A 355 -12.76 6.05 -3.64
C LEU A 355 -13.84 6.23 -4.72
N GLU A 356 -14.06 7.46 -5.17
CA GLU A 356 -15.00 7.79 -6.26
C GLU A 356 -14.55 7.16 -7.58
N HIS A 357 -13.26 7.29 -7.91
CA HIS A 357 -12.71 6.67 -9.10
C HIS A 357 -12.74 5.14 -9.01
N ALA A 358 -12.41 4.57 -7.84
CA ALA A 358 -12.45 3.13 -7.63
C ALA A 358 -13.85 2.52 -7.80
N GLU A 359 -14.89 3.19 -7.30
CA GLU A 359 -16.29 2.81 -7.54
C GLU A 359 -16.66 2.96 -9.02
N LYS A 360 -16.28 4.08 -9.65
CA LYS A 360 -16.54 4.37 -11.07
C LYS A 360 -15.96 3.31 -12.01
N ILE A 361 -14.74 2.83 -11.76
CA ILE A 361 -14.10 1.80 -12.61
C ILE A 361 -14.50 0.37 -12.22
N GLY A 362 -15.36 0.20 -11.20
CA GLY A 362 -16.01 -1.07 -10.87
C GLY A 362 -15.22 -1.99 -9.95
N ILE A 363 -14.32 -1.45 -9.12
CA ILE A 363 -13.57 -2.25 -8.12
C ILE A 363 -14.47 -2.69 -6.96
N GLY A 364 -15.45 -1.85 -6.61
CA GLY A 364 -16.32 -2.04 -5.46
C GLY A 364 -17.33 -0.90 -5.34
N THR A 365 -17.94 -0.74 -4.18
CA THR A 365 -18.88 0.37 -3.91
C THR A 365 -18.55 1.09 -2.62
N ARG A 366 -18.82 2.39 -2.58
CA ARG A 366 -18.77 3.20 -1.36
C ARG A 366 -19.97 2.92 -0.44
N GLN A 367 -21.02 2.27 -0.94
CA GLN A 367 -22.20 1.96 -0.14
C GLN A 367 -22.01 0.65 0.61
N TYR A 368 -22.06 0.70 1.94
CA TYR A 368 -21.84 -0.48 2.76
C TYR A 368 -22.86 -0.64 3.89
N GLU A 369 -22.94 -1.88 4.38
CA GLU A 369 -23.57 -2.26 5.64
C GLU A 369 -22.48 -2.67 6.64
N LEU A 370 -22.42 -2.00 7.80
CA LEU A 370 -21.46 -2.33 8.86
C LEU A 370 -22.00 -3.45 9.76
N VAL A 371 -21.44 -4.65 9.61
CA VAL A 371 -21.81 -5.84 10.40
C VAL A 371 -20.88 -5.94 11.61
N LYS A 372 -21.39 -5.66 12.81
CA LYS A 372 -20.59 -5.68 14.04
C LYS A 372 -20.48 -7.09 14.64
N MET A 373 -19.27 -7.61 14.76
CA MET A 373 -18.96 -8.79 15.57
C MET A 373 -18.91 -8.39 17.04
N LYS A 374 -19.85 -8.93 17.82
CA LYS A 374 -19.98 -8.70 19.27
C LYS A 374 -18.92 -9.45 20.07
#